data_AF-A0A2V5MAC2-F1
#
_entry.id   AF-A0A2V5MAC2-F1
#
_cell.length_a   1.000
_cell.length_b   1.000
_cell.length_c   1.000
_cell.angle_alpha   90.00
_cell.angle_beta   90.00
_cell.angle_gamma   90.00
#
_symmetry.space_group_name_H-M   'P 1'
#
loop_
_entity.id
_entity.type
_entity.pdbx_description
1 polymer ?
#
loop_
_entity_poly.entity_id
_entity_poly.type
_entity_poly.pdbx_seq_one_letter_code
_entity_poly.pdbx_strand_id
1 'polypeptide(L)' 'MTEAQKQIRQYLAKIGRRGGLASRRELTRAHARKMVAIRELKRAALKRGKPWPPRDRKLTKLS' A
#
# COMPACT_ATOMS: atom_id res chain seq x y z
N MET A 1 9.31 -17.89 12.96
CA MET A 1 8.09 -17.13 13.31
C MET A 1 7.62 -17.61 14.67
N THR A 2 7.37 -16.70 15.60
CA THR A 2 6.74 -17.04 16.89
C THR A 2 5.26 -17.41 16.68
N GLU A 3 4.66 -18.08 17.66
CA GLU A 3 3.25 -18.48 17.57
C GLU A 3 2.31 -17.26 17.46
N ALA A 4 2.61 -16.20 18.22
CA ALA A 4 1.93 -14.91 18.11
C ALA A 4 1.97 -14.34 16.67
N GLN A 5 3.12 -14.44 15.99
CA GLN A 5 3.23 -13.97 14.60
C GLN A 5 2.37 -14.79 13.63
N LYS A 6 2.21 -16.11 13.86
CA LYS A 6 1.34 -16.95 13.03
C LYS A 6 -0.13 -16.57 13.20
N GLN A 7 -0.57 -16.37 14.44
CA GLN A 7 -1.94 -15.95 14.75
C GLN A 7 -2.25 -14.58 14.13
N ILE A 8 -1.34 -13.61 14.24
CA ILE A 8 -1.49 -12.30 13.60
C ILE A 8 -1.61 -12.46 12.07
N ARG A 9 -0.76 -13.26 11.45
CA ARG A 9 -0.79 -13.50 10.00
C ARG A 9 -2.11 -14.12 9.55
N GLN A 10 -2.63 -15.11 10.29
CA GLN A 10 -3.91 -15.74 10.02
C GLN A 10 -5.08 -14.75 10.15
N TYR A 11 -5.06 -13.93 11.21
CA TYR A 11 -6.07 -12.90 11.43
C TYR A 11 -6.09 -11.87 10.30
N LEU A 12 -4.92 -11.35 9.90
CA LEU A 12 -4.78 -10.40 8.80
C LEU A 12 -5.27 -10.99 7.46
N ALA A 13 -4.99 -12.27 7.20
CA ALA A 13 -5.49 -12.96 6.02
C ALA A 13 -7.03 -13.09 6.04
N LYS A 14 -7.63 -13.41 7.20
CA LYS A 14 -9.08 -13.53 7.38
C LYS A 14 -9.81 -12.22 7.09
N ILE A 15 -9.36 -11.11 7.69
CA ILE A 15 -10.00 -9.79 7.47
C ILE A 15 -9.77 -9.29 6.05
N GLY A 16 -8.58 -9.54 5.47
CA GLY A 16 -8.27 -9.18 4.08
C GLY A 16 -9.17 -9.89 3.07
N ARG A 17 -9.44 -11.19 3.27
CA ARG A 17 -10.38 -11.96 2.45
C ARG A 17 -11.80 -11.40 2.54
N ARG A 18 -12.27 -11.05 3.74
CA ARG A 18 -13.61 -10.46 3.95
C ARG A 18 -13.74 -9.10 3.25
N GLY A 19 -12.73 -8.24 3.37
CA GLY A 19 -12.70 -6.94 2.68
C GLY A 19 -12.62 -7.08 1.16
N GLY A 20 -11.87 -8.07 0.67
CA GLY A 20 -11.80 -8.40 -0.76
C GLY A 20 -13.12 -8.93 -1.32
N LEU A 21 -13.88 -9.72 -0.56
CA LEU A 21 -15.22 -10.20 -0.97
C LEU A 21 -16.26 -9.06 -0.98
N ALA A 22 -16.21 -8.13 -0.01
CA ALA A 22 -17.10 -6.98 0.03
C ALA A 22 -16.78 -5.96 -1.09
N SER A 23 -15.50 -5.80 -1.42
CA SER A 23 -15.05 -5.01 -2.55
C SER A 23 -15.32 -5.77 -3.84
N ARG A 24 -16.33 -5.36 -4.61
CA ARG A 24 -16.59 -5.88 -5.98
C ARG A 24 -15.44 -5.69 -6.98
N ARG A 25 -14.32 -5.09 -6.55
CA ARG A 25 -13.10 -4.89 -7.35
C ARG A 25 -12.22 -6.11 -7.25
N GLU A 26 -11.87 -6.71 -8.39
CA GLU A 26 -10.83 -7.74 -8.46
C GLU A 26 -9.46 -7.13 -8.21
N LEU A 27 -9.00 -7.19 -6.96
CA LEU A 27 -7.64 -6.80 -6.61
C LEU A 27 -6.71 -7.99 -6.81
N THR A 28 -6.11 -8.09 -8.00
CA THR A 28 -5.07 -9.10 -8.28
C THR A 28 -3.90 -8.98 -7.30
N ARG A 29 -3.17 -10.07 -7.06
CA ARG A 29 -1.95 -10.05 -6.22
C ARG A 29 -0.93 -9.03 -6.74
N ALA A 30 -0.83 -8.86 -8.06
CA ALA A 30 0.04 -7.86 -8.68
C ALA A 30 -0.39 -6.43 -8.33
N HIS A 31 -1.69 -6.13 -8.38
CA HIS A 31 -2.23 -4.82 -7.98
C HIS A 31 -1.98 -4.54 -6.49
N ALA A 32 -2.21 -5.53 -5.63
CA ALA A 32 -1.95 -5.39 -4.20
C ALA A 32 -0.46 -5.08 -3.92
N ARG A 33 0.47 -5.77 -4.59
CA ARG A 33 1.92 -5.49 -4.49
C ARG A 33 2.26 -4.06 -4.92
N LYS A 34 1.70 -3.59 -6.05
CA LYS A 34 1.87 -2.20 -6.52
C LYS A 34 1.36 -1.19 -5.49
N MET A 35 0.19 -1.42 -4.89
CA MET A 35 -0.35 -0.54 -3.85
C MET A 35 0.54 -0.46 -2.61
N VAL A 36 1.11 -1.60 -2.18
CA VAL A 36 2.06 -1.65 -1.06
C VAL A 36 3.33 -0.87 -1.39
N ALA A 37 3.91 -1.10 -2.57
CA ALA A 37 5.11 -0.38 -3.02
C ALA A 37 4.90 1.15 -3.01
N ILE A 38 3.75 1.64 -3.51
CA ILE A 38 3.40 3.07 -3.46
C ILE A 38 3.32 3.58 -2.01
N ARG A 39 2.72 2.80 -1.09
CA ARG A 39 2.61 3.18 0.34
C ARG A 39 3.98 3.23 1.02
N GLU A 40 4.86 2.27 0.72
CA GLU A 40 6.22 2.22 1.26
C GLU A 40 7.07 3.38 0.75
N LEU A 41 7.01 3.66 -0.55
CA LEU A 41 7.65 4.84 -1.15
C LEU A 41 7.17 6.14 -0.50
N LYS A 42 5.86 6.30 -0.30
CA LYS A 42 5.29 7.44 0.42
C LYS A 42 5.82 7.53 1.85
N ARG A 43 5.81 6.44 2.61
CA ARG A 43 6.32 6.40 4.00
C ARG A 43 7.80 6.77 4.05
N ALA A 44 8.62 6.23 3.13
CA ALA A 44 10.03 6.54 3.04
C ALA A 44 10.28 8.02 2.71
N ALA A 45 9.50 8.61 1.79
CA ALA A 45 9.60 10.02 1.44
C ALA A 45 9.26 10.92 2.65
N LEU A 46 8.13 10.65 3.32
CA LEU A 46 7.71 11.41 4.50
C LEU A 46 8.71 11.28 5.65
N LYS A 47 9.25 10.07 5.89
CA LYS A 47 10.29 9.84 6.90
C LYS A 47 11.56 10.64 6.62
N ARG A 48 11.88 10.89 5.34
CA ARG A 48 13.01 11.71 4.89
C ARG A 48 12.68 13.21 4.83
N GLY A 49 11.50 13.63 5.30
CA GLY A 49 11.05 15.03 5.21
C GLY A 49 10.76 15.52 3.79
N LYS A 50 10.70 14.62 2.80
CA LYS A 50 10.44 14.97 1.40
C LYS A 50 8.93 15.04 1.14
N PRO A 51 8.46 16.00 0.33
CA PRO A 51 7.05 16.08 -0.04
C PRO A 51 6.62 14.86 -0.88
N TRP A 52 5.39 14.39 -0.67
CA TRP A 52 4.77 13.32 -1.47
C TRP A 52 3.45 13.81 -2.09
N PRO A 53 3.16 13.51 -3.36
CA PRO A 53 4.00 12.78 -4.32
C PRO A 53 5.26 13.57 -4.72
N PRO A 54 6.31 12.91 -5.23
CA PRO A 54 7.45 13.59 -5.83
C PRO A 54 6.96 14.33 -7.08
N ARG A 55 6.40 15.53 -6.86
CA ARG A 55 5.94 16.39 -7.95
C ARG A 55 7.16 17.14 -8.45
N ASP A 56 7.50 16.92 -9.71
CA ASP A 56 8.37 17.84 -10.44
C ASP A 56 7.59 19.15 -10.61
N ARG A 57 7.85 20.11 -9.70
CA ARG A 57 7.27 21.46 -9.77
C ARG A 57 7.57 22.17 -11.11
N LYS A 58 8.54 21.66 -11.89
CA LYS A 58 8.92 22.15 -13.22
C LYS A 58 7.98 21.70 -14.35
N LEU A 59 7.25 20.59 -14.19
CA LEU A 59 6.34 20.05 -15.22
C LEU A 59 4.90 20.64 -15.14
N THR A 60 4.57 21.34 -14.06
CA THR A 60 3.27 22.04 -13.88
C THR A 60 3.24 23.43 -14.51
N LYS A 61 4.02 23.70 -15.55
CA LYS A 61 3.69 24.79 -16.47
C LYS A 61 2.66 24.23 -17.45
N LEU A 62 1.39 24.33 -17.07
CA LEU A 62 0.30 24.26 -18.04
C LEU A 62 0.50 25.44 -18.99
N SER A 63 1.00 25.16 -20.19
CA SER A 63 0.84 26.04 -21.36
C SER A 63 -0.61 26.06 -21.76
#